data_AF-A0A1V5D117-F1
#
_entry.id   AF-A0A1V5D117-F1
#
_cell.length_a   1.000
_cell.length_b   1.000
_cell.length_c   1.000
_cell.angle_alpha   90.00
_cell.angle_beta   90.00
_cell.angle_gamma   90.00
#
_symmetry.space_group_name_H-M   'P 1'
#
loop_
_entity.id
_entity.type
_entity.pdbx_description
1 polymer ?
#
loop_
_entity_poly.entity_id
_entity_poly.type
_entity_poly.pdbx_seq_one_letter_code
_entity_poly.pdbx_strand_id
1 'polypeptide(L)'
;MIHFERAKAKKKGKYHHIELPHPWTGKELKEIEEQVLAEKRSGAHTPSWDDIEVGHILPPLVKGPVTMTDEIAFLIGGGAPIPRLTAHAVALTFYRRHPAWAFRDPVSCGLEPIYAVHYNREAAKAQGLPYQYDVGFQRNAWQIHLLTNFTGDEGWLKKSSCEFRRFVYFSDVVWLKGTVTDKFIDDENECCVKIETTATNQRGEEVMPGYGIVALPSKKRGYDPLAGRLGGRK
;
A
#
# COMPACT_ATOMS: atom_id res chain seq x y z
N MET A 1 -5.79 8.24 6.22
CA MET A 1 -4.62 9.02 6.73
C MET A 1 -4.52 8.75 8.22
N ILE A 2 -3.35 8.40 8.75
CA ILE A 2 -3.17 8.26 10.21
C ILE A 2 -3.25 9.67 10.81
N HIS A 3 -4.33 9.96 11.54
CA HIS A 3 -4.47 11.26 12.20
C HIS A 3 -3.50 11.32 13.38
N PHE A 4 -2.48 12.16 13.29
CA PHE A 4 -1.41 12.29 14.27
C PHE A 4 -1.39 13.72 14.83
N GLU A 5 -1.83 13.89 16.07
CA GLU A 5 -1.81 15.18 16.75
C GLU A 5 -0.38 15.58 17.17
N ARG A 6 0.15 16.62 16.52
CA ARG A 6 1.50 17.19 16.72
C ARG A 6 1.85 17.47 18.19
N ALA A 7 0.89 17.90 19.00
CA ALA A 7 1.12 18.28 20.40
C ALA A 7 1.22 17.08 21.36
N LYS A 8 0.52 15.96 21.09
CA LYS A 8 0.60 14.74 21.93
C LYS A 8 1.83 13.89 21.62
N ALA A 9 2.34 13.96 20.38
CA ALA A 9 3.50 13.21 19.92
C ALA A 9 4.78 13.50 20.73
N LYS A 10 5.07 14.78 21.00
CA LYS A 10 6.21 15.19 21.83
C LYS A 10 6.13 14.68 23.28
N LYS A 11 4.94 14.31 23.79
CA LYS A 11 4.70 13.92 25.18
C LYS A 11 4.63 12.41 25.43
N LYS A 12 4.59 11.57 24.39
CA LYS A 12 4.55 10.11 24.56
C LYS A 12 5.54 9.49 23.60
N GLY A 13 6.53 8.82 24.16
CA GLY A 13 7.60 8.15 23.42
C GLY A 13 7.12 6.88 22.68
N LYS A 14 6.01 6.98 21.95
CA LYS A 14 5.29 5.86 21.33
C LYS A 14 6.16 5.07 20.35
N TYR A 15 7.22 5.67 19.83
CA TYR A 15 8.16 5.05 18.89
C TYR A 15 9.62 5.05 19.38
N HIS A 16 9.88 5.27 20.68
CA HIS A 16 11.26 5.24 21.20
C HIS A 16 11.84 3.81 21.32
N HIS A 17 10.99 2.79 21.23
CA HIS A 17 11.37 1.39 21.39
C HIS A 17 11.61 0.66 20.06
N ILE A 18 11.44 1.34 18.92
CA ILE A 18 11.72 0.75 17.61
C ILE A 18 13.10 1.19 17.13
N GLU A 19 13.92 0.23 16.71
CA GLU A 19 15.20 0.49 16.07
C GLU A 19 14.99 0.82 14.60
N LEU A 20 15.48 1.99 14.17
CA LEU A 20 15.32 2.51 12.81
C LEU A 20 16.66 3.05 12.28
N PRO A 21 17.14 2.61 11.11
CA PRO A 21 16.58 1.54 10.27
C PRO A 21 16.60 0.18 10.99
N HIS A 22 15.77 -0.77 10.54
CA HIS A 22 15.75 -2.11 11.13
C HIS A 22 17.09 -2.83 10.85
N PRO A 23 17.72 -3.46 11.85
CA PRO A 23 19.05 -4.03 11.73
C PRO A 23 19.04 -5.41 11.03
N TRP A 24 18.64 -5.44 9.76
CA TRP A 24 18.60 -6.66 8.97
C TRP A 24 19.98 -7.31 8.83
N THR A 25 20.04 -8.62 9.02
CA THR A 25 21.21 -9.42 8.67
C THR A 25 21.23 -9.70 7.16
N GLY A 26 22.42 -9.93 6.60
CA GLY A 26 22.55 -10.28 5.19
C GLY A 26 21.85 -11.60 4.81
N LYS A 27 21.58 -12.49 5.78
CA LYS A 27 20.81 -13.71 5.55
C LYS A 27 19.32 -13.41 5.42
N GLU A 28 18.77 -12.64 6.34
CA GLU A 28 17.35 -12.24 6.29
C GLU A 28 17.04 -11.45 5.02
N LEU A 29 17.93 -10.56 4.59
CA LEU A 29 17.75 -9.80 3.34
C LEU A 29 17.63 -10.73 2.13
N LYS A 30 18.50 -11.75 2.01
CA LYS A 30 18.40 -12.73 0.93
C LYS A 30 17.10 -13.51 0.97
N GLU A 31 16.66 -13.94 2.15
CA GLU A 31 15.37 -14.62 2.32
C GLU A 31 14.19 -13.72 1.93
N ILE A 32 14.26 -12.41 2.20
CA ILE A 32 13.25 -11.43 1.79
C ILE A 32 13.27 -11.23 0.27
N GLU A 33 14.45 -11.08 -0.33
CA GLU A 33 14.61 -10.94 -1.78
C GLU A 33 14.03 -12.15 -2.52
N GLU A 34 14.31 -13.36 -2.04
CA GLU A 34 13.71 -14.59 -2.57
C GLU A 34 12.18 -14.60 -2.46
N GLN A 35 11.62 -14.15 -1.33
CA GLN A 35 10.17 -14.03 -1.16
C GLN A 35 9.53 -13.00 -2.10
N VAL A 36 10.21 -11.86 -2.32
CA VAL A 36 9.76 -10.83 -3.27
C VAL A 36 9.77 -11.40 -4.70
N LEU A 37 10.83 -12.11 -5.08
CA LEU A 37 10.95 -12.71 -6.42
C LEU A 37 10.03 -13.92 -6.62
N ALA A 38 9.56 -14.56 -5.53
CA ALA A 38 8.58 -15.64 -5.56
C ALA A 38 7.12 -15.16 -5.75
N GLU A 39 6.92 -13.86 -6.00
CA GLU A 39 5.61 -13.27 -6.30
C GLU A 39 4.89 -14.06 -7.41
N LYS A 40 3.62 -14.43 -7.15
CA LYS A 40 2.79 -15.16 -8.12
C LYS A 40 1.64 -14.28 -8.59
N ARG A 41 1.48 -14.21 -9.90
CA ARG A 41 0.34 -13.57 -10.58
C ARG A 41 -0.42 -14.62 -11.37
N SER A 42 -1.74 -14.67 -11.20
CA SER A 42 -2.64 -15.56 -11.96
C SER A 42 -2.60 -15.24 -13.46
N GLY A 43 -2.59 -13.95 -13.83
CA GLY A 43 -2.56 -13.52 -15.22
C GLY A 43 -3.69 -14.16 -16.02
N ALA A 44 -3.38 -14.74 -17.18
CA ALA A 44 -4.35 -15.46 -18.03
C ALA A 44 -4.97 -16.70 -17.36
N HIS A 45 -4.38 -17.23 -16.29
CA HIS A 45 -4.91 -18.36 -15.52
C HIS A 45 -5.83 -17.87 -14.39
N THR A 46 -6.88 -17.13 -14.77
CA THR A 46 -7.87 -16.58 -13.85
C THR A 46 -8.53 -17.70 -13.02
N PRO A 47 -8.59 -17.57 -11.68
CA PRO A 47 -9.31 -18.53 -10.86
C PRO A 47 -10.80 -18.53 -11.18
N SER A 48 -11.38 -19.72 -11.33
CA SER A 48 -12.81 -19.90 -11.50
C SER A 48 -13.52 -19.72 -10.16
N TRP A 49 -14.60 -18.94 -10.15
CA TRP A 49 -15.48 -18.83 -8.99
C TRP A 49 -15.98 -20.21 -8.55
N ASP A 50 -16.20 -21.14 -9.48
CA ASP A 50 -16.70 -22.48 -9.17
C ASP A 50 -15.74 -23.30 -8.30
N ASP A 51 -14.45 -23.01 -8.36
CA ASP A 51 -13.36 -23.80 -7.73
C ASP A 51 -12.79 -23.14 -6.46
N ILE A 52 -13.15 -21.88 -6.18
CA ILE A 52 -12.73 -21.17 -4.96
C ILE A 52 -13.67 -21.50 -3.80
N GLU A 53 -13.11 -21.75 -2.63
CA GLU A 53 -13.85 -22.01 -1.39
C GLU A 53 -13.49 -20.99 -0.31
N VAL A 54 -14.38 -20.82 0.66
CA VAL A 54 -14.08 -20.06 1.88
C VAL A 54 -12.93 -20.75 2.62
N GLY A 55 -11.96 -19.96 3.08
CA GLY A 55 -10.70 -20.44 3.64
C GLY A 55 -9.56 -20.52 2.62
N HIS A 56 -9.82 -20.31 1.33
CA HIS A 56 -8.76 -20.26 0.33
C HIS A 56 -7.76 -19.13 0.64
N ILE A 57 -6.47 -19.46 0.65
CA ILE A 57 -5.37 -18.53 0.97
C ILE A 57 -4.75 -18.04 -0.34
N LEU A 58 -4.67 -16.73 -0.50
CA LEU A 58 -3.98 -16.11 -1.64
C LEU A 58 -2.46 -16.30 -1.52
N PRO A 59 -1.73 -16.45 -2.65
CA PRO A 59 -0.29 -16.29 -2.65
C PRO A 59 0.12 -14.95 -2.01
N PRO A 60 1.08 -14.93 -1.07
CA PRO A 60 1.46 -13.70 -0.39
C PRO A 60 2.19 -12.74 -1.35
N LEU A 61 2.18 -11.46 -0.98
CA LEU A 61 2.94 -10.41 -1.66
C LEU A 61 3.87 -9.73 -0.64
N VAL A 62 5.14 -9.59 -0.98
CA VAL A 62 6.13 -8.93 -0.10
C VAL A 62 6.53 -7.59 -0.69
N LYS A 63 6.63 -6.58 0.16
CA LYS A 63 7.11 -5.23 -0.20
C LYS A 63 8.22 -4.80 0.74
N GLY A 64 9.33 -4.33 0.17
CA GLY A 64 10.49 -3.82 0.90
C GLY A 64 11.69 -4.77 0.92
N PRO A 65 12.74 -4.46 1.71
CA PRO A 65 12.78 -3.36 2.67
C PRO A 65 12.52 -2.01 2.00
N VAL A 66 11.54 -1.24 2.49
CA VAL A 66 11.07 -0.01 1.84
C VAL A 66 12.20 1.01 1.81
N THR A 67 12.44 1.60 0.65
CA THR A 67 13.54 2.56 0.42
C THR A 67 13.06 3.89 -0.13
N MET A 68 13.97 4.86 -0.17
CA MET A 68 13.75 6.13 -0.84
C MET A 68 13.39 5.96 -2.32
N THR A 69 13.98 4.98 -3.01
CA THR A 69 13.71 4.73 -4.42
C THR A 69 12.28 4.25 -4.63
N ASP A 70 11.75 3.43 -3.72
CA ASP A 70 10.35 2.96 -3.79
C ASP A 70 9.36 4.13 -3.67
N GLU A 71 9.63 5.06 -2.76
CA GLU A 71 8.82 6.27 -2.63
C GLU A 71 8.94 7.16 -3.86
N ILE A 72 10.15 7.44 -4.34
CA ILE A 72 10.36 8.23 -5.56
C ILE A 72 9.61 7.58 -6.74
N ALA A 73 9.71 6.26 -6.91
CA ALA A 73 9.01 5.51 -7.96
C ALA A 73 7.48 5.67 -7.85
N PHE A 74 6.94 5.62 -6.63
CA PHE A 74 5.51 5.86 -6.40
C PHE A 74 5.10 7.30 -6.75
N LEU A 75 5.91 8.28 -6.36
CA LEU A 75 5.64 9.70 -6.63
C LEU A 75 5.63 10.02 -8.13
N ILE A 76 6.62 9.54 -8.89
CA ILE A 76 6.68 9.74 -10.34
C ILE A 76 5.56 9.00 -11.06
N GLY A 77 5.12 7.86 -10.53
CA GLY A 77 3.94 7.12 -11.00
C GLY A 77 2.61 7.85 -10.80
N GLY A 78 2.62 9.05 -10.20
CA GLY A 78 1.44 9.86 -9.95
C GLY A 78 0.90 9.76 -8.52
N GLY A 79 1.63 9.11 -7.62
CA GLY A 79 1.29 8.97 -6.20
C GLY A 79 1.54 10.23 -5.35
N ALA A 80 1.98 11.34 -5.93
CA ALA A 80 2.06 12.61 -5.22
C ALA A 80 0.66 13.29 -5.15
N PRO A 81 0.13 13.62 -3.96
CA PRO A 81 -1.14 14.32 -3.85
C PRO A 81 -1.06 15.74 -4.44
N ILE A 82 -2.21 16.34 -4.73
CA ILE A 82 -2.31 17.71 -5.22
C ILE A 82 -2.19 18.68 -4.02
N PRO A 83 -1.34 19.73 -4.07
CA PRO A 83 -0.49 20.11 -5.20
C PRO A 83 0.73 19.18 -5.34
N ARG A 84 1.01 18.79 -6.60
CA ARG A 84 2.16 17.95 -6.95
C ARG A 84 3.46 18.64 -6.52
N LEU A 85 4.50 17.83 -6.27
CA LEU A 85 5.85 18.34 -6.05
C LEU A 85 6.30 19.19 -7.24
N THR A 86 6.89 20.35 -6.95
CA THR A 86 7.41 21.29 -7.94
C THR A 86 8.83 21.70 -7.55
N ALA A 87 9.55 22.33 -8.48
CA ALA A 87 10.95 22.72 -8.28
C ALA A 87 11.16 24.24 -8.36
N HIS A 88 12.26 24.70 -7.77
CA HIS A 88 12.79 26.06 -7.88
C HIS A 88 11.75 27.18 -7.63
N ALA A 89 11.69 28.18 -8.52
CA ALA A 89 10.83 29.35 -8.37
C ALA A 89 9.34 29.00 -8.25
N VAL A 90 8.90 27.91 -8.89
CA VAL A 90 7.51 27.43 -8.79
C VAL A 90 7.22 26.96 -7.37
N ALA A 91 8.08 26.10 -6.81
CA ALA A 91 7.97 25.63 -5.43
C ALA A 91 8.00 26.81 -4.43
N LEU A 92 8.96 27.72 -4.59
CA LEU A 92 9.08 28.90 -3.73
C LEU A 92 7.83 29.79 -3.80
N THR A 93 7.25 29.94 -4.99
CA THR A 93 6.00 30.71 -5.17
C THR A 93 4.83 30.04 -4.42
N PHE A 94 4.70 28.72 -4.50
CA PHE A 94 3.69 27.97 -3.73
C PHE A 94 3.91 28.10 -2.22
N TYR A 95 5.14 27.91 -1.75
CA TYR A 95 5.45 27.98 -0.32
C TYR A 95 5.27 29.40 0.24
N ARG A 96 5.52 30.45 -0.55
CA ARG A 96 5.22 31.83 -0.13
C ARG A 96 3.72 32.08 0.01
N ARG A 97 2.89 31.50 -0.85
CA ARG A 97 1.43 31.58 -0.77
C ARG A 97 0.86 30.73 0.36
N HIS A 98 1.51 29.61 0.67
CA HIS A 98 1.12 28.68 1.73
C HIS A 98 2.30 28.33 2.65
N PRO A 99 2.76 29.24 3.53
CA PRO A 99 3.96 29.01 4.34
C PRO A 99 3.89 27.78 5.23
N ALA A 100 2.69 27.41 5.68
CA ALA A 100 2.45 26.22 6.49
C ALA A 100 2.65 24.89 5.74
N TRP A 101 2.88 24.92 4.42
CA TRP A 101 3.15 23.71 3.63
C TRP A 101 4.63 23.39 3.50
N ALA A 102 5.52 24.25 3.99
CA ALA A 102 6.95 24.05 3.90
C ALA A 102 7.64 24.32 5.24
N PHE A 103 8.85 23.80 5.37
CA PHE A 103 9.77 24.11 6.46
C PHE A 103 11.15 24.40 5.89
N ARG A 104 11.96 25.14 6.64
CA ARG A 104 13.37 25.32 6.31
C ARG A 104 14.13 24.08 6.73
N ASP A 105 14.62 23.33 5.76
CA ASP A 105 15.43 22.13 6.03
C ASP A 105 16.80 22.55 6.59
N PRO A 106 17.19 22.08 7.79
CA PRO A 106 18.48 22.43 8.39
C PRO A 106 19.68 21.84 7.64
N VAL A 107 19.49 20.83 6.79
CA VAL A 107 20.59 20.19 6.04
C VAL A 107 20.81 20.89 4.70
N SER A 108 19.78 20.98 3.86
CA SER A 108 19.91 21.62 2.54
C SER A 108 19.83 23.14 2.54
N CYS A 109 19.39 23.76 3.66
CA CYS A 109 19.01 25.17 3.76
C CYS A 109 17.82 25.60 2.86
N GLY A 110 17.23 24.66 2.11
CA GLY A 110 16.09 24.88 1.22
C GLY A 110 14.77 24.98 1.97
N LEU A 111 13.74 25.51 1.30
CA LEU A 111 12.36 25.24 1.72
C LEU A 111 11.93 23.91 1.12
N GLU A 112 11.61 22.95 1.99
CA GLU A 112 11.10 21.64 1.62
C GLU A 112 9.61 21.57 2.00
N PRO A 113 8.76 20.87 1.22
CA PRO A 113 7.38 20.69 1.58
C PRO A 113 7.28 19.78 2.80
N ILE A 114 6.24 19.95 3.63
CA ILE A 114 5.95 19.02 4.73
C ILE A 114 5.74 17.59 4.20
N TYR A 115 5.25 17.45 2.97
CA TYR A 115 5.12 16.17 2.30
C TYR A 115 6.47 15.43 2.14
N ALA A 116 7.61 16.12 2.24
CA ALA A 116 8.92 15.51 2.19
C ALA A 116 9.19 14.50 3.32
N VAL A 117 8.30 14.35 4.31
CA VAL A 117 8.33 13.28 5.33
C VAL A 117 8.53 11.87 4.73
N HIS A 118 8.14 11.68 3.47
CA HIS A 118 8.26 10.41 2.75
C HIS A 118 9.64 10.17 2.14
N TYR A 119 10.52 11.18 2.03
CA TYR A 119 11.85 11.01 1.40
C TYR A 119 12.97 11.84 2.05
N ASN A 120 12.65 12.74 2.99
CA ASN A 120 13.58 13.56 3.76
C ASN A 120 13.43 13.29 5.27
N ARG A 121 14.51 12.85 5.92
CA ARG A 121 14.52 12.52 7.35
C ARG A 121 14.24 13.72 8.25
N GLU A 122 14.73 14.90 7.89
CA GLU A 122 14.52 16.11 8.69
C GLU A 122 13.07 16.59 8.63
N ALA A 123 12.38 16.34 7.51
CA ALA A 123 10.94 16.58 7.40
C ALA A 123 10.15 15.66 8.35
N ALA A 124 10.50 14.37 8.42
CA ALA A 124 9.90 13.44 9.37
C ALA A 124 10.11 13.87 10.83
N LYS A 125 11.36 14.23 11.20
CA LYS A 125 11.69 14.76 12.53
C LYS A 125 10.92 16.04 12.86
N ALA A 126 10.78 16.95 11.88
CA ALA A 126 9.99 18.18 12.05
C ALA A 126 8.51 17.89 12.32
N GLN A 127 7.96 16.77 11.85
CA GLN A 127 6.62 16.29 12.21
C GLN A 127 6.58 15.42 13.49
N GLY A 128 7.70 15.28 14.20
CA GLY A 128 7.79 14.49 15.44
C GLY A 128 7.85 12.98 15.20
N LEU A 129 8.29 12.54 14.01
CA LEU A 129 8.45 11.14 13.65
C LEU A 129 9.95 10.80 13.52
N PRO A 130 10.37 9.58 13.90
CA PRO A 130 11.79 9.24 14.02
C PRO A 130 12.50 9.03 12.67
N TYR A 131 11.75 8.70 11.62
CA TYR A 131 12.30 8.31 10.32
C TYR A 131 11.30 8.54 9.18
N GLN A 132 11.79 8.55 7.93
CA GLN A 132 10.92 8.59 6.75
C GLN A 132 10.03 7.34 6.68
N TYR A 133 8.85 7.48 6.09
CA TYR A 133 7.85 6.43 6.02
C TYR A 133 7.05 6.49 4.72
N ASP A 134 6.39 5.39 4.41
CA ASP A 134 5.57 5.20 3.21
C ASP A 134 4.51 6.29 3.02
N VAL A 135 4.19 6.61 1.77
CA VAL A 135 2.96 7.35 1.46
C VAL A 135 1.77 6.46 1.79
N GLY A 136 0.98 6.78 2.83
CA GLY A 136 -0.03 5.85 3.34
C GLY A 136 -0.94 5.17 2.29
N PHE A 137 -1.39 5.89 1.24
CA PHE A 137 -2.24 5.28 0.21
C PHE A 137 -1.50 4.39 -0.81
N GLN A 138 -0.16 4.44 -0.86
CA GLN A 138 0.68 3.47 -1.55
C GLN A 138 0.43 2.05 -1.02
N ARG A 139 0.18 1.90 0.29
CA ARG A 139 -0.21 0.60 0.85
C ARG A 139 -1.53 0.09 0.30
N ASN A 140 -2.51 0.96 0.04
CA ASN A 140 -3.73 0.53 -0.65
C ASN A 140 -3.40 0.07 -2.08
N ALA A 141 -2.46 0.71 -2.77
CA ALA A 141 -1.98 0.21 -4.07
C ALA A 141 -1.31 -1.16 -3.95
N TRP A 142 -0.57 -1.45 -2.86
CA TRP A 142 -0.03 -2.79 -2.60
C TRP A 142 -1.12 -3.83 -2.29
N GLN A 143 -2.18 -3.45 -1.57
CA GLN A 143 -3.34 -4.33 -1.37
C GLN A 143 -4.06 -4.60 -2.69
N ILE A 144 -4.30 -3.57 -3.50
CA ILE A 144 -4.85 -3.73 -4.84
C ILE A 144 -3.98 -4.69 -5.65
N HIS A 145 -2.66 -4.53 -5.59
CA HIS A 145 -1.72 -5.43 -6.27
C HIS A 145 -1.87 -6.89 -5.82
N LEU A 146 -1.92 -7.17 -4.51
CA LEU A 146 -2.19 -8.52 -4.00
C LEU A 146 -3.51 -9.08 -4.56
N LEU A 147 -4.58 -8.28 -4.50
CA LEU A 147 -5.91 -8.69 -4.94
C LEU A 147 -5.94 -8.94 -6.44
N THR A 148 -5.33 -8.08 -7.26
CA THR A 148 -5.30 -8.23 -8.72
C THR A 148 -4.39 -9.38 -9.16
N ASN A 149 -3.31 -9.65 -8.42
CA ASN A 149 -2.46 -10.82 -8.67
C ASN A 149 -3.25 -12.12 -8.52
N PHE A 150 -4.12 -12.21 -7.52
CA PHE A 150 -5.04 -13.34 -7.36
C PHE A 150 -6.14 -13.34 -8.43
N THR A 151 -6.79 -12.19 -8.63
CA THR A 151 -8.00 -12.02 -9.46
C THR A 151 -7.79 -12.49 -10.89
N GLY A 152 -6.59 -12.32 -11.45
CA GLY A 152 -6.30 -12.71 -12.83
C GLY A 152 -6.87 -11.73 -13.86
N ASP A 153 -6.56 -12.00 -15.13
CA ASP A 153 -6.84 -11.09 -16.24
C ASP A 153 -8.34 -11.10 -16.61
N GLU A 154 -9.08 -12.17 -16.30
CA GLU A 154 -10.53 -12.32 -16.58
C GLU A 154 -11.40 -12.12 -15.33
N GLY A 155 -10.81 -11.62 -14.24
CA GLY A 155 -11.55 -11.26 -13.03
C GLY A 155 -11.72 -9.75 -12.90
N TRP A 156 -12.44 -9.30 -11.87
CA TRP A 156 -12.64 -7.88 -11.62
C TRP A 156 -12.55 -7.53 -10.14
N LEU A 157 -11.69 -6.57 -9.78
CA LEU A 157 -11.64 -6.00 -8.44
C LEU A 157 -12.77 -4.98 -8.27
N LYS A 158 -13.86 -5.37 -7.59
CA LYS A 158 -15.03 -4.49 -7.33
C LYS A 158 -14.77 -3.48 -6.22
N LYS A 159 -14.06 -3.90 -5.16
CA LYS A 159 -13.86 -3.08 -3.97
C LYS A 159 -12.50 -3.37 -3.33
N SER A 160 -11.83 -2.31 -2.88
CA SER A 160 -10.70 -2.38 -1.95
C SER A 160 -10.98 -1.45 -0.78
N SER A 161 -10.86 -1.95 0.44
CA SER A 161 -10.99 -1.18 1.68
C SER A 161 -9.83 -1.52 2.61
N CYS A 162 -9.23 -0.52 3.24
CA CYS A 162 -8.13 -0.73 4.17
C CYS A 162 -8.09 0.37 5.24
N GLU A 163 -7.45 0.05 6.36
CA GLU A 163 -7.23 0.98 7.47
C GLU A 163 -5.73 1.17 7.68
N PHE A 164 -5.23 2.41 7.73
CA PHE A 164 -3.83 2.65 8.09
C PHE A 164 -3.70 2.70 9.62
N ARG A 165 -3.13 1.66 10.23
CA ARG A 165 -3.03 1.54 11.70
C ARG A 165 -1.67 1.92 12.26
N ARG A 166 -0.60 1.76 11.48
CA ARG A 166 0.79 2.07 11.87
C ARG A 166 1.58 2.66 10.70
N PHE A 167 2.68 3.34 11.00
CA PHE A 167 3.65 3.77 9.99
C PHE A 167 4.43 2.57 9.47
N VAL A 168 4.77 2.58 8.18
CA VAL A 168 5.79 1.70 7.60
C VAL A 168 6.99 2.59 7.33
N TYR A 169 8.03 2.47 8.15
CA TYR A 169 9.23 3.28 8.02
C TYR A 169 10.14 2.74 6.91
N PHE A 170 11.06 3.55 6.42
CA PHE A 170 12.16 3.04 5.60
C PHE A 170 12.89 1.92 6.34
N SER A 171 13.34 0.91 5.58
CA SER A 171 13.86 -0.38 6.04
C SER A 171 12.81 -1.37 6.55
N ASP A 172 11.53 -1.02 6.71
CA ASP A 172 10.50 -2.01 7.04
C ASP A 172 10.21 -2.91 5.84
N VAL A 173 9.86 -4.17 6.13
CA VAL A 173 9.32 -5.11 5.14
C VAL A 173 7.87 -5.38 5.51
N VAL A 174 7.00 -5.44 4.50
CA VAL A 174 5.56 -5.69 4.68
C VAL A 174 5.17 -6.94 3.92
N TRP A 175 4.60 -7.90 4.64
CA TRP A 175 3.98 -9.09 4.08
C TRP A 175 2.48 -8.88 3.99
N LEU A 176 1.96 -8.88 2.77
CA LEU A 176 0.55 -8.84 2.49
C LEU A 176 0.03 -10.27 2.26
N LYS A 177 -1.07 -10.60 2.91
CA LYS A 177 -1.76 -11.90 2.79
C LYS A 177 -3.25 -11.66 2.60
N GLY A 178 -3.91 -12.64 2.00
CA GLY A 178 -5.35 -12.63 1.79
C GLY A 178 -5.97 -13.99 2.07
N THR A 179 -7.17 -14.00 2.63
CA THR A 179 -7.97 -15.22 2.83
C THR A 179 -9.39 -14.97 2.39
N VAL A 180 -9.92 -15.85 1.55
CA VAL A 180 -11.34 -15.81 1.15
C VAL A 180 -12.19 -16.10 2.37
N THR A 181 -13.04 -15.17 2.76
CA THR A 181 -13.92 -15.30 3.94
C THR A 181 -15.37 -15.42 3.57
N ASP A 182 -15.74 -15.07 2.34
CA ASP A 182 -17.10 -15.21 1.85
C ASP A 182 -17.11 -15.46 0.34
N LYS A 183 -18.15 -16.16 -0.12
CA LYS A 183 -18.40 -16.50 -1.53
C LYS A 183 -19.90 -16.38 -1.78
N PHE A 184 -20.27 -15.45 -2.64
CA PHE A 184 -21.67 -15.06 -2.80
C PHE A 184 -21.97 -14.57 -4.22
N ILE A 185 -23.26 -14.52 -4.54
CA ILE A 185 -23.77 -13.78 -5.70
C ILE A 185 -24.29 -12.45 -5.16
N ASP A 186 -23.86 -11.33 -5.73
CA ASP A 186 -24.29 -10.01 -5.27
C ASP A 186 -25.58 -9.53 -5.96
N ASP A 187 -26.02 -8.32 -5.61
CA ASP A 187 -27.26 -7.73 -6.14
C ASP A 187 -27.20 -7.43 -7.65
N GLU A 188 -26.00 -7.37 -8.23
CA GLU A 188 -25.78 -7.24 -9.67
C GLU A 188 -25.69 -8.61 -10.37
N ASN A 189 -26.00 -9.69 -9.64
CA ASN A 189 -25.90 -11.10 -10.04
C ASN A 189 -24.47 -11.51 -10.45
N GLU A 190 -23.46 -10.90 -9.83
CA GLU A 190 -22.05 -11.19 -10.08
C GLU A 190 -21.49 -12.24 -9.12
N CYS A 191 -20.62 -13.11 -9.64
CA CYS A 191 -20.02 -14.20 -8.86
C CYS A 191 -18.83 -13.67 -8.05
N CYS A 192 -19.07 -13.29 -6.79
CA CYS A 192 -18.13 -12.58 -5.95
C CYS A 192 -17.47 -13.46 -4.88
N VAL A 193 -16.25 -13.10 -4.50
CA VAL A 193 -15.61 -13.56 -3.27
C VAL A 193 -15.11 -12.36 -2.47
N LYS A 194 -15.34 -12.41 -1.15
CA LYS A 194 -14.76 -11.44 -0.21
C LYS A 194 -13.45 -12.00 0.33
N ILE A 195 -12.42 -11.18 0.32
CA ILE A 195 -11.07 -11.53 0.77
C ILE A 195 -10.70 -10.59 1.90
N GLU A 196 -10.55 -11.11 3.12
CA GLU A 196 -9.92 -10.34 4.20
C GLU A 196 -8.42 -10.26 3.92
N THR A 197 -7.84 -9.08 4.08
CA THR A 197 -6.43 -8.80 3.81
C THR A 197 -5.71 -8.33 5.07
N THR A 198 -4.48 -8.80 5.24
CA THR A 198 -3.59 -8.35 6.30
C THR A 198 -2.30 -7.84 5.69
N ALA A 199 -1.76 -6.74 6.23
CA ALA A 199 -0.40 -6.30 5.96
C ALA A 199 0.35 -6.22 7.30
N THR A 200 1.36 -7.09 7.48
CA THR A 200 2.14 -7.18 8.71
C THR A 200 3.59 -6.82 8.45
N ASN A 201 4.24 -6.13 9.39
CA ASN A 201 5.67 -5.83 9.30
C ASN A 201 6.53 -6.85 10.06
N GLN A 202 7.85 -6.66 10.03
CA GLN A 202 8.84 -7.55 10.66
C GLN A 202 8.77 -7.57 12.18
N ARG A 203 8.08 -6.61 12.79
CA ARG A 203 7.82 -6.54 14.23
C ARG A 203 6.53 -7.27 14.62
N GLY A 204 5.87 -7.94 13.67
CA GLY A 204 4.58 -8.60 13.89
C GLY A 204 3.40 -7.62 14.02
N GLU A 205 3.59 -6.35 13.67
CA GLU A 205 2.53 -5.35 13.76
C GLU A 205 1.64 -5.41 12.51
N GLU A 206 0.33 -5.47 12.71
CA GLU A 206 -0.63 -5.26 11.63
C GLU A 206 -0.71 -3.77 11.27
N VAL A 207 -0.05 -3.40 10.17
CA VAL A 207 0.09 -2.00 9.75
C VAL A 207 -1.10 -1.52 8.92
N MET A 208 -1.73 -2.44 8.18
CA MET A 208 -2.89 -2.15 7.36
C MET A 208 -3.78 -3.39 7.15
N PRO A 209 -4.76 -3.63 8.03
CA PRO A 209 -5.84 -4.57 7.75
C PRO A 209 -6.78 -4.00 6.70
N GLY A 210 -7.50 -4.88 6.04
CA GLY A 210 -8.49 -4.49 5.06
C GLY A 210 -9.27 -5.68 4.52
N TYR A 211 -9.99 -5.42 3.45
CA TYR A 211 -10.60 -6.46 2.65
C TYR A 211 -10.78 -6.00 1.20
N GLY A 212 -10.91 -6.97 0.31
CA GLY A 212 -11.30 -6.80 -1.08
C GLY A 212 -12.57 -7.57 -1.40
N ILE A 213 -13.27 -7.13 -2.45
CA ILE A 213 -14.31 -7.94 -3.12
C ILE A 213 -13.90 -8.04 -4.59
N VAL A 214 -13.78 -9.27 -5.07
CA VAL A 214 -13.45 -9.55 -6.46
C VAL A 214 -14.56 -10.39 -7.09
N ALA A 215 -14.89 -10.11 -8.34
CA ALA A 215 -15.76 -10.94 -9.16
C ALA A 215 -14.90 -11.87 -10.02
N LEU A 216 -15.27 -13.14 -10.09
CA LEU A 216 -14.54 -14.18 -10.81
C LEU A 216 -15.47 -14.86 -11.83
N PRO A 217 -14.95 -15.39 -12.95
CA PRO A 217 -15.75 -16.09 -13.93
C PRO A 217 -16.33 -17.39 -13.36
N SER A 218 -17.52 -17.80 -13.80
CA SER A 218 -18.13 -19.09 -13.46
C SER A 218 -18.62 -19.77 -14.73
N LYS A 219 -18.09 -20.97 -15.01
CA LYS A 219 -18.54 -21.79 -16.15
C LYS A 219 -19.91 -22.36 -15.88
N LYS A 220 -20.18 -22.80 -14.64
CA LYS A 220 -21.48 -23.36 -14.26
C LYS A 220 -22.62 -22.36 -14.40
N ARG A 221 -22.33 -21.06 -14.21
CA ARG A 221 -23.31 -19.98 -14.32
C ARG A 221 -23.27 -19.24 -15.67
N GLY A 222 -22.31 -19.56 -16.54
CA GLY A 222 -22.08 -18.80 -17.77
C GLY A 222 -21.81 -17.31 -17.49
N TYR A 223 -21.05 -17.01 -16.43
CA TYR A 223 -20.76 -15.66 -15.98
C TYR A 223 -19.31 -15.30 -16.27
N ASP A 224 -19.12 -14.10 -16.83
CA ASP A 224 -17.83 -13.48 -17.12
C ASP A 224 -17.90 -12.01 -16.62
N PRO A 225 -17.08 -11.63 -15.62
CA PRO A 225 -17.10 -10.29 -15.05
C PRO A 225 -16.57 -9.23 -16.02
N LEU A 226 -15.69 -9.57 -16.97
CA LEU A 226 -15.15 -8.62 -17.93
C LEU A 226 -16.09 -8.37 -19.10
N ALA A 227 -16.68 -9.42 -19.66
CA ALA A 227 -17.55 -9.30 -20.84
C ALA A 227 -18.66 -8.25 -20.64
N GLY A 228 -19.30 -8.24 -19.46
CA GLY A 228 -20.34 -7.27 -19.12
C GLY A 228 -19.85 -5.82 -19.00
N ARG A 229 -18.56 -5.60 -18.69
CA ARG A 229 -17.96 -4.27 -18.49
C ARG A 229 -17.34 -3.70 -19.75
N LEU A 230 -16.82 -4.55 -20.63
CA LEU A 230 -16.23 -4.16 -21.90
C LEU A 230 -17.28 -3.89 -22.99
N GLY A 231 -18.57 -3.88 -22.65
CA GLY A 231 -19.67 -3.66 -23.59
C GLY A 231 -19.98 -4.86 -24.48
N GLY A 232 -19.48 -6.05 -24.13
CA GLY A 232 -19.80 -7.30 -24.81
C GLY A 232 -21.25 -7.70 -24.52
N ARG A 233 -22.09 -7.71 -25.56
CA ARG A 233 -23.45 -8.26 -25.48
C ARG A 233 -23.36 -9.77 -25.17
N LYS A 234 -24.17 -10.21 -24.20
CA LYS A 234 -24.50 -11.63 -24.01
C LYS A 234 -25.12 -12.22 -25.28
#